data_AF-A0A8X6PKS7-F1
#
_entry.id   AF-A0A8X6PKS7-F1
#
_cell.length_a   1.000
_cell.length_b   1.000
_cell.length_c   1.000
_cell.angle_alpha   90.00
_cell.angle_beta   90.00
_cell.angle_gamma   90.00
#
_symmetry.space_group_name_H-M   'P 1'
#
loop_
_entity.id
_entity.type
_entity.pdbx_description
1 polymer ?
#
loop_
_entity_poly.entity_id
_entity_poly.type
_entity_poly.pdbx_seq_one_letter_code
_entity_poly.pdbx_strand_id
1 'polypeptide(L)'
;YFSWPDPNAAPSWQLLGFISNTKPSAIFKISKLKSDSNMTTPFGVQPISHVAQIGISIEPLQQLELQTPITTSTPSNMDSFMEFTNKMLENFVNYICSFAVAPNQITPNTSENFIPINTVQQWYLNFQRRLQQNPNFWKS
;
A
#
# COMPACT_ATOMS: atom_id res chain seq x y z
N TYR A 1 17.60 10.25 1.49
CA TYR A 1 17.79 8.82 1.81
C TYR A 1 17.27 8.50 3.20
N PHE A 2 16.94 7.23 3.45
CA PHE A 2 16.48 6.74 4.75
C PHE A 2 17.13 5.40 5.08
N SER A 3 17.47 5.18 6.35
CA SER A 3 17.94 3.90 6.88
C SER A 3 17.08 3.49 8.07
N TRP A 4 16.50 2.29 8.01
CA TRP A 4 15.97 1.61 9.20
C TRP A 4 17.14 1.03 10.01
N PRO A 5 17.05 0.97 11.35
CA PRO A 5 18.05 0.33 12.17
C PRO A 5 17.96 -1.18 12.03
N ASP A 6 19.11 -1.82 11.88
CA ASP A 6 19.26 -3.28 11.95
C ASP A 6 20.21 -3.58 13.12
N PRO A 7 19.82 -4.39 14.11
CA PRO A 7 20.69 -4.75 15.24
C PRO A 7 21.99 -5.45 14.82
N ASN A 8 22.00 -6.10 13.66
CA ASN A 8 23.08 -6.98 13.22
C ASN A 8 23.82 -6.49 11.98
N ALA A 9 23.40 -5.36 11.39
CA ALA A 9 23.96 -4.86 10.15
C ALA A 9 24.22 -3.35 10.21
N ALA A 10 25.21 -2.91 9.43
CA ALA A 10 25.45 -1.49 9.22
C ALA A 10 24.23 -0.83 8.54
N PRO A 11 24.02 0.48 8.72
CA PRO A 11 22.94 1.23 8.08
C PRO A 11 22.88 0.99 6.56
N SER A 12 21.70 0.57 6.09
CA SER A 12 21.41 0.41 4.67
C SER A 12 20.54 1.58 4.21
N TRP A 13 21.08 2.39 3.30
CA TRP A 13 20.42 3.61 2.84
C TRP A 13 19.60 3.38 1.58
N GLN A 14 18.35 3.84 1.62
CA GLN A 14 17.43 3.79 0.50
C GLN A 14 17.08 5.19 0.04
N LEU A 15 17.05 5.41 -1.28
CA LEU A 15 16.69 6.70 -1.85
C LEU A 15 15.17 6.91 -1.80
N LEU A 16 14.70 7.78 -0.91
CA LEU A 16 13.29 8.19 -0.86
C LEU A 16 12.89 9.08 -2.05
N GLY A 17 13.81 9.91 -2.54
CA GLY A 17 13.56 10.92 -3.55
C GLY A 17 14.45 12.13 -3.33
N PHE A 18 14.11 13.24 -3.98
CA PHE A 18 14.89 14.48 -3.95
C PHE A 18 14.02 15.71 -3.67
N ILE A 19 14.68 16.77 -3.24
CA ILE A 19 14.15 18.13 -3.14
C ILE A 19 15.09 19.06 -3.88
N SER A 20 14.57 20.18 -4.39
CA SER A 20 15.33 21.18 -5.14
C SER A 20 14.79 22.58 -4.85
N ASN A 21 15.44 23.62 -5.35
CA ASN A 21 14.91 24.98 -5.24
C ASN A 21 13.54 25.14 -5.93
N THR A 22 13.27 24.35 -6.97
CA THR A 22 11.97 24.35 -7.67
C THR A 22 10.91 23.52 -6.94
N LYS A 23 11.32 22.57 -6.09
CA LYS A 23 10.44 21.76 -5.22
C LYS A 23 11.10 21.59 -3.84
N PRO A 24 10.95 22.57 -2.93
CA PRO A 24 11.73 22.63 -1.69
C PRO A 24 11.26 21.65 -0.60
N SER A 25 10.15 20.95 -0.82
CA SER A 25 9.60 19.99 0.14
C SER A 25 9.03 18.75 -0.54
N ALA A 26 9.06 17.64 0.19
CA ALA A 26 8.48 16.36 -0.19
C ALA A 26 8.05 15.59 1.06
N ILE A 27 7.04 14.73 0.91
CA ILE A 27 6.56 13.83 1.96
C ILE A 27 6.85 12.41 1.50
N PHE A 28 7.41 11.59 2.39
CA PHE A 28 7.73 10.20 2.10
C PHE A 28 7.12 9.26 3.13
N LYS A 29 6.54 8.15 2.66
CA LYS A 29 6.10 7.04 3.50
C LYS A 29 7.30 6.14 3.80
N ILE A 30 7.62 5.99 5.09
CA ILE A 30 8.77 5.18 5.53
C ILE A 30 8.36 3.79 6.06
N SER A 31 7.07 3.50 6.12
CA SER A 31 6.58 2.20 6.59
C SER A 31 6.76 1.11 5.53
N LYS A 32 7.19 -0.09 5.98
CA LYS A 32 7.40 -1.28 5.13
C LYS A 32 8.38 -1.07 3.97
N LEU A 33 9.38 -0.22 4.15
CA LEU A 33 10.49 -0.12 3.20
C LEU A 33 11.28 -1.43 3.20
N LYS A 34 11.43 -2.05 2.03
CA LYS A 34 12.23 -3.28 1.88
C LYS A 34 13.71 -2.88 1.80
N SER A 35 14.55 -3.47 2.64
CA SER A 35 16.00 -3.30 2.53
C SER A 35 16.52 -3.97 1.27
N ASP A 36 16.80 -3.17 0.24
CA ASP A 36 17.64 -3.58 -0.88
C ASP A 36 19.10 -3.28 -0.53
N SER A 37 19.86 -4.33 -0.24
CA SER A 37 21.26 -4.28 0.19
C SER A 37 22.26 -3.89 -0.93
N ASN A 38 21.77 -3.64 -2.15
CA ASN A 38 22.61 -3.58 -3.35
C ASN A 38 22.74 -2.18 -3.96
N MET A 39 22.23 -1.13 -3.31
CA MET A 39 22.42 0.23 -3.79
C MET A 39 23.70 0.84 -3.24
N THR A 40 24.56 1.34 -4.13
CA THR A 40 25.65 2.23 -3.76
C THR A 40 25.06 3.51 -3.18
N THR A 41 25.52 3.89 -1.99
CA THR A 41 25.00 5.04 -1.25
C THR A 41 26.10 6.07 -1.09
N PRO A 42 25.79 7.38 -1.09
CA PRO A 42 26.79 8.43 -0.89
C PRO A 42 27.30 8.47 0.57
N PHE A 43 26.63 7.75 1.48
CA PHE A 43 27.04 7.62 2.86
C PHE A 43 28.05 6.48 2.97
N GLY A 44 29.27 6.80 3.40
CA GLY A 44 30.31 5.81 3.64
C GLY A 44 29.93 4.80 4.73
N VAL A 45 30.84 3.89 5.07
CA VAL A 45 30.60 2.88 6.10
C VAL A 45 30.29 3.55 7.44
N GLN A 46 29.11 3.27 7.98
CA GLN A 46 28.66 3.75 9.29
C GLN A 46 28.65 2.59 10.29
N PRO A 47 28.88 2.86 11.59
CA PRO A 47 28.67 1.85 12.63
C PRO A 47 27.20 1.42 12.70
N ILE A 48 26.95 0.25 13.28
CA ILE A 48 25.59 -0.26 13.53
C ILE A 48 24.81 0.79 14.32
N SER A 49 23.61 1.13 13.84
CA SER A 49 22.71 2.09 14.49
C SER A 49 21.44 1.40 14.94
N HIS A 50 21.03 1.70 16.17
CA HIS A 50 19.73 1.28 16.72
C HIS A 50 18.62 2.32 16.50
N VAL A 51 18.94 3.43 15.84
CA VAL A 51 18.00 4.53 15.56
C VAL A 51 17.87 4.70 14.05
N ALA A 52 16.65 4.96 13.57
CA ALA A 52 16.41 5.30 12.18
C ALA A 52 17.07 6.63 11.79
N GLN A 53 17.57 6.72 10.56
CA GLN A 53 18.35 7.89 10.11
C GLN A 53 17.80 8.44 8.80
N ILE A 54 17.82 9.77 8.69
CA ILE A 54 17.56 10.50 7.45
C ILE A 54 18.89 11.06 6.95
N GLY A 55 19.21 10.78 5.70
CA GLY A 55 20.45 11.19 5.05
C GLY A 55 20.14 12.13 3.90
N ILE A 56 20.73 13.31 3.90
CA ILE A 56 20.63 14.30 2.83
C ILE A 56 22.02 14.43 2.18
N SER A 57 22.08 14.17 0.88
CA SER A 57 23.28 14.29 0.06
C SER A 57 23.04 15.43 -0.93
N ILE A 58 24.02 16.32 -1.10
CA ILE A 58 23.96 17.41 -2.06
C ILE A 58 24.56 16.91 -3.37
N GLU A 59 23.74 16.81 -4.40
CA GLU A 59 24.12 16.21 -5.69
C GLU A 59 23.72 17.12 -6.86
N PRO A 60 24.49 17.14 -7.96
CA PRO A 60 24.11 17.77 -9.22
C PRO A 60 22.75 17.31 -9.73
N LEU A 61 21.94 18.24 -10.24
CA LEU A 61 20.59 17.95 -10.73
C LEU A 61 20.58 16.86 -11.82
N GLN A 62 21.59 16.83 -12.68
CA GLN A 62 21.73 15.82 -13.74
C GLN A 62 21.88 14.39 -13.17
N GLN A 63 22.48 14.24 -11.99
CA GLN A 63 22.61 12.93 -11.35
C GLN A 63 21.31 12.49 -10.68
N LEU A 64 20.55 13.42 -10.11
CA LEU A 64 19.26 13.13 -9.49
C LEU A 64 18.22 12.60 -10.49
N GLU A 65 18.25 13.08 -11.74
CA GLU A 65 17.36 12.61 -12.82
C GLU A 65 17.62 11.14 -13.21
N LEU A 66 18.84 10.65 -13.00
CA LEU A 66 19.23 9.27 -13.30
C LEU A 66 18.96 8.31 -12.13
N GLN A 67 18.60 8.83 -10.96
CA GLN A 67 18.31 8.03 -9.79
C GLN A 67 16.84 7.60 -9.78
N THR A 68 16.61 6.33 -9.43
CA THR A 68 15.26 5.79 -9.25
C THR A 68 14.95 5.69 -7.76
N PRO A 69 14.05 6.54 -7.22
CA PRO A 69 13.61 6.41 -5.83
C PRO A 69 12.84 5.11 -5.62
N ILE A 70 12.84 4.60 -4.38
CA ILE A 70 12.03 3.44 -4.01
C ILE A 70 10.54 3.74 -4.16
N THR A 71 9.83 2.87 -4.90
CA THR A 71 8.42 3.05 -5.29
C THR A 71 7.46 3.11 -4.10
N THR A 72 7.83 2.50 -2.97
CA THR A 72 7.01 2.49 -1.74
C THR A 72 7.11 3.76 -0.92
N SER A 73 8.05 4.66 -1.26
CA SER A 73 8.29 5.91 -0.53
C SER A 73 7.29 7.02 -0.86
N THR A 74 6.56 6.94 -1.97
CA THR A 74 5.57 7.94 -2.33
C THR A 74 4.26 7.71 -1.58
N PRO A 75 3.79 8.66 -0.74
CA PRO A 75 2.51 8.53 -0.07
C PRO A 75 1.37 8.74 -1.06
N SER A 76 0.75 7.65 -1.49
CA SER A 76 -0.49 7.66 -2.27
C SER A 76 -1.69 7.50 -1.34
N ASN A 77 -2.36 8.61 -1.02
CA ASN A 77 -3.63 8.58 -0.28
C ASN A 77 -4.71 7.75 -1.02
N MET A 78 -4.65 7.74 -2.36
CA MET A 78 -5.55 6.95 -3.19
C MET A 78 -5.32 5.44 -2.99
N ASP A 79 -4.07 5.00 -2.81
CA ASP A 79 -3.76 3.58 -2.61
C ASP A 79 -4.22 3.09 -1.24
N SER A 80 -4.10 3.91 -0.19
CA SER A 80 -4.57 3.50 1.14
C SER A 80 -6.09 3.37 1.19
N PHE A 81 -6.83 4.27 0.52
CA PHE A 81 -8.28 4.17 0.44
C PHE A 81 -8.71 2.95 -0.40
N MET A 82 -8.08 2.76 -1.57
CA MET A 82 -8.33 1.61 -2.43
C MET A 82 -8.00 0.29 -1.73
N GLU A 83 -6.90 0.21 -1.00
CA GLU A 83 -6.50 -0.99 -0.24
C GLU A 83 -7.54 -1.31 0.85
N PHE A 84 -7.97 -0.30 1.61
CA PHE A 84 -9.03 -0.45 2.61
C PHE A 84 -10.34 -0.93 1.99
N THR A 85 -10.83 -0.27 0.93
CA THR A 85 -12.10 -0.63 0.29
C THR A 85 -12.05 -2.03 -0.30
N ASN A 86 -10.96 -2.43 -0.95
CA ASN A 86 -10.81 -3.79 -1.46
C ASN A 86 -10.85 -4.83 -0.34
N LYS A 87 -10.09 -4.63 0.75
CA LYS A 87 -10.09 -5.53 1.92
C LYS A 87 -11.47 -5.61 2.59
N MET A 88 -12.18 -4.50 2.67
CA MET A 88 -13.53 -4.44 3.25
C MET A 88 -14.54 -5.23 2.42
N LEU A 89 -14.53 -5.05 1.09
CA LEU A 89 -15.42 -5.79 0.19
C LEU A 89 -15.13 -7.29 0.21
N GLU A 90 -13.85 -7.68 0.18
CA GLU A 90 -13.44 -9.07 0.24
C GLU A 90 -13.87 -9.71 1.57
N ASN A 91 -13.64 -9.03 2.69
CA ASN A 91 -14.09 -9.50 4.00
C ASN A 91 -15.61 -9.69 4.07
N PHE A 92 -16.38 -8.73 3.55
CA PHE A 92 -17.85 -8.80 3.52
C PHE A 92 -18.37 -9.98 2.71
N VAL A 93 -17.84 -10.18 1.49
CA VAL A 93 -18.26 -11.29 0.63
C VAL A 93 -17.87 -12.63 1.24
N ASN A 94 -16.66 -12.75 1.81
CA ASN A 94 -16.22 -13.96 2.49
C ASN A 94 -17.13 -14.29 3.68
N TYR A 95 -17.52 -13.28 4.46
CA TYR A 95 -18.46 -13.46 5.56
C TYR A 95 -19.81 -13.97 5.08
N ILE A 96 -20.45 -13.32 4.10
CA ILE A 96 -21.77 -13.75 3.60
C ILE A 96 -21.70 -15.14 2.96
N CYS A 97 -20.69 -15.41 2.13
CA CYS A 97 -20.53 -16.70 1.47
C CYS A 97 -20.32 -17.84 2.48
N SER A 98 -19.81 -17.56 3.69
CA SER A 98 -19.70 -18.59 4.73
C SER A 98 -21.05 -19.10 5.25
N PHE A 99 -22.13 -18.34 5.04
CA PHE A 99 -23.51 -18.73 5.37
C PHE A 99 -24.27 -19.28 4.15
N ALA A 100 -23.59 -19.52 3.02
CA ALA A 100 -24.24 -20.07 1.85
C ALA A 100 -24.70 -21.51 2.11
N VAL A 101 -26.00 -21.73 1.98
CA VAL A 101 -26.63 -23.04 2.16
C VAL A 101 -27.24 -23.50 0.84
N ALA A 102 -27.17 -24.80 0.58
CA ALA A 102 -27.87 -25.39 -0.56
C ALA A 102 -29.38 -25.44 -0.27
N PRO A 103 -30.25 -25.37 -1.30
CA PRO A 103 -31.71 -25.37 -1.10
C PRO A 103 -32.25 -26.55 -0.28
N ASN A 104 -31.57 -27.70 -0.34
CA ASN A 104 -31.91 -28.91 0.40
C ASN A 104 -31.50 -28.88 1.89
N GLN A 105 -30.71 -27.89 2.31
CA GLN A 105 -30.27 -27.70 3.69
C GLN A 105 -31.11 -26.65 4.44
N ILE A 106 -32.03 -25.98 3.74
CA ILE A 106 -32.93 -24.98 4.33
C ILE A 106 -34.04 -25.70 5.09
N THR A 107 -34.18 -25.39 6.39
CA THR A 107 -35.24 -25.95 7.23
C THR A 107 -36.61 -25.41 6.81
N PRO A 108 -37.63 -26.29 6.65
CA PRO A 108 -39.00 -25.85 6.39
C PRO A 108 -39.53 -24.95 7.52
N ASN A 109 -40.44 -24.00 7.20
CA ASN A 109 -41.03 -23.00 8.12
C ASN A 109 -40.09 -21.87 8.61
N THR A 110 -39.06 -21.53 7.86
CA THR A 110 -38.30 -20.29 8.09
C THR A 110 -39.05 -19.07 7.54
N SER A 111 -39.29 -18.06 8.38
CA SER A 111 -39.81 -16.75 7.97
C SER A 111 -38.70 -15.81 7.44
N GLU A 112 -37.52 -16.35 7.14
CA GLU A 112 -36.34 -15.60 6.73
C GLU A 112 -36.29 -15.41 5.22
N ASN A 113 -35.73 -14.28 4.80
CA ASN A 113 -35.49 -13.98 3.39
C ASN A 113 -34.12 -14.50 2.97
N PHE A 114 -34.06 -15.20 1.84
CA PHE A 114 -32.82 -15.72 1.28
C PHE A 114 -32.39 -14.90 0.06
N ILE A 115 -31.09 -14.63 -0.04
CA ILE A 115 -30.49 -13.96 -1.20
C ILE A 115 -29.64 -15.00 -1.95
N PRO A 116 -29.85 -15.20 -3.27
CA PRO A 116 -29.01 -16.08 -4.06
C PRO A 116 -27.54 -15.61 -4.05
N ILE A 117 -26.60 -16.55 -3.85
CA ILE A 117 -25.16 -16.23 -3.81
C ILE A 117 -24.67 -15.51 -5.07
N ASN A 118 -25.24 -15.85 -6.24
CA ASN A 118 -24.92 -15.19 -7.50
C ASN A 118 -25.24 -13.69 -7.46
N THR A 119 -26.31 -13.27 -6.77
CA THR A 119 -26.65 -11.84 -6.64
C THR A 119 -25.55 -11.08 -5.90
N VAL A 120 -25.01 -11.67 -4.82
CA VAL A 120 -23.92 -11.09 -4.04
C VAL A 120 -22.63 -11.02 -4.86
N GLN A 121 -22.31 -12.08 -5.62
CA GLN A 121 -21.14 -12.10 -6.51
C GLN A 121 -21.23 -11.05 -7.63
N GLN A 122 -22.38 -10.93 -8.29
CA GLN A 122 -22.60 -9.93 -9.33
C GLN A 122 -22.52 -8.50 -8.77
N TRP A 123 -23.04 -8.27 -7.56
CA TRP A 123 -22.91 -6.98 -6.88
C TRP A 123 -21.43 -6.66 -6.59
N TYR A 124 -20.67 -7.62 -6.06
CA TYR A 124 -19.25 -7.43 -5.74
C TYR A 124 -18.43 -7.08 -6.98
N LEU A 125 -18.60 -7.82 -8.09
CA LEU A 125 -17.90 -7.55 -9.34
C LEU A 125 -18.25 -6.17 -9.91
N ASN A 126 -19.53 -5.78 -9.86
CA ASN A 126 -19.96 -4.45 -10.29
C ASN A 126 -19.39 -3.35 -9.41
N PHE A 127 -19.36 -3.54 -8.08
CA PHE A 127 -18.78 -2.58 -7.15
C PHE A 127 -17.28 -2.41 -7.43
N GLN A 128 -16.52 -3.50 -7.55
CA GLN A 128 -15.09 -3.44 -7.85
C GLN A 128 -14.82 -2.72 -9.18
N ARG A 129 -15.60 -3.01 -10.23
CA ARG A 129 -15.47 -2.33 -11.52
C ARG A 129 -15.70 -0.82 -11.40
N ARG A 130 -16.73 -0.37 -10.69
CA ARG A 130 -17.00 1.06 -10.48
C ARG A 130 -15.91 1.72 -9.64
N LEU A 131 -15.40 1.02 -8.63
CA LEU A 131 -14.32 1.49 -7.77
C LEU A 131 -13.00 1.70 -8.55
N GLN A 132 -12.64 0.76 -9.43
CA GLN A 132 -11.45 0.88 -10.29
C GLN A 132 -11.56 2.05 -11.28
N GLN A 133 -12.75 2.30 -11.81
CA GLN A 133 -12.98 3.41 -12.74
C GLN A 133 -13.00 4.77 -12.05
N ASN A 134 -13.60 4.86 -10.86
CA ASN A 134 -13.68 6.08 -10.08
C ASN A 134 -13.72 5.76 -8.58
N PRO A 135 -12.61 5.98 -7.83
CA PRO A 135 -12.57 5.73 -6.39
C PRO A 135 -13.63 6.49 -5.56
N ASN A 136 -14.19 7.58 -6.08
CA ASN A 136 -15.20 8.40 -5.42
C ASN A 136 -16.63 8.18 -5.97
N PHE A 137 -16.90 7.11 -6.73
CA PHE A 137 -18.21 6.89 -7.37
C PHE A 137 -19.41 6.85 -6.41
N TRP A 138 -19.17 6.58 -5.13
CA TRP A 138 -20.17 6.44 -4.07
C TRP A 138 -20.55 7.77 -3.39
N LYS A 139 -19.82 8.86 -3.67
CA LYS A 139 -20.05 10.19 -3.07
C LYS A 139 -21.12 11.03 -3.78
N SER A 140 -21.70 10.52 -4.88
CA SER A 140 -22.72 11.22 -5.67
C SER A 140 -24.11 10.62 -5.46
#